data_AF-A0A7C3CBK8-F1
#
_entry.id   AF-A0A7C3CBK8-F1
#
_cell.length_a   1.000
_cell.length_b   1.000
_cell.length_c   1.000
_cell.angle_alpha   90.00
_cell.angle_beta   90.00
_cell.angle_gamma   90.00
#
_symmetry.space_group_name_H-M   'P 1'
#
loop_
_entity.id
_entity.type
_entity.pdbx_description
1 polymer ?
#
loop_
_entity_poly.entity_id
_entity_poly.type
_entity_poly.pdbx_seq_one_letter_code
_entity_poly.pdbx_strand_id
1 'polypeptide(L)'
;MKKNLMIIVLSFLAFQGFSQVETLFNRARVVGAFGGPFVEFSQFKGDYISSTGGGGGLIIDDFFIGGYGVGSVNINDIVTAENHIRMDIGHGGFWLGYTYNSPKLIHLFASTKLGWGGIDLRIDDEGYRSSDNIFVVSPEVGVELNIFRWFKLGGTVGYRAVTGVNNLKNQTNADFSGLTGTLTFRFGGFGDWKRSRRHHNYDED
;
A
#
# COMPACT_ATOMS: atom_id res chain seq x y z
N MET A 1 -16.46 -2.85 -44.93
CA MET A 1 -15.17 -2.54 -44.27
C MET A 1 -14.81 -1.05 -44.29
N LYS A 2 -14.93 -0.33 -45.42
CA LYS A 2 -14.57 1.11 -45.52
C LYS A 2 -15.39 2.06 -44.61
N LYS A 3 -16.67 1.78 -44.37
CA LYS A 3 -17.53 2.59 -43.47
C LYS A 3 -17.11 2.52 -41.99
N ASN A 4 -16.63 1.37 -41.52
CA ASN A 4 -16.20 1.21 -40.12
C ASN A 4 -14.84 1.90 -39.87
N LEU A 5 -13.96 1.92 -40.86
CA LEU A 5 -12.68 2.64 -40.79
C LEU A 5 -12.89 4.17 -40.71
N MET A 6 -13.89 4.68 -41.43
CA MET A 6 -14.22 6.11 -41.42
C MET A 6 -14.76 6.57 -40.06
N ILE A 7 -15.55 5.73 -39.38
CA ILE A 7 -16.05 6.01 -38.03
C ILE A 7 -14.89 6.08 -37.04
N ILE A 8 -13.93 5.14 -37.10
CA ILE A 8 -12.76 5.13 -36.22
C ILE A 8 -11.91 6.40 -36.41
N VAL A 9 -11.69 6.83 -37.66
CA VAL A 9 -10.92 8.05 -37.96
C VAL A 9 -11.65 9.32 -37.49
N LEU A 10 -12.98 9.38 -37.61
CA LEU A 10 -13.79 10.47 -37.07
C LEU A 10 -13.79 10.51 -35.54
N SER A 11 -13.74 9.35 -34.86
CA SER A 11 -13.60 9.28 -33.40
C SER A 11 -12.27 9.87 -32.90
N PHE A 12 -11.18 9.65 -33.65
CA PHE A 12 -9.86 10.20 -33.30
C PHE A 12 -9.77 11.72 -33.51
N LEU A 13 -10.51 12.27 -34.47
CA LEU A 13 -10.55 13.72 -34.73
C LEU A 13 -11.40 14.49 -33.70
N ALA A 14 -12.40 13.84 -33.09
CA ALA A 14 -13.20 14.44 -32.03
C ALA A 14 -12.44 14.64 -30.70
N PHE A 15 -11.26 14.02 -30.54
CA PHE A 15 -10.45 14.12 -29.32
C PHE A 15 -9.56 15.38 -29.25
N GLN A 16 -9.54 16.23 -30.28
CA GLN A 16 -8.67 17.42 -30.30
C GLN A 16 -9.32 18.69 -29.72
N GLY A 17 -10.50 18.57 -29.11
CA GLY A 17 -11.26 19.69 -28.55
C GLY A 17 -11.32 19.70 -27.03
N PHE A 18 -10.19 19.62 -26.32
CA PHE A 18 -10.19 19.88 -24.87
C PHE A 18 -9.86 21.35 -24.59
N SER A 19 -10.93 22.15 -24.55
CA SER A 19 -11.02 23.44 -23.86
C SER A 19 -10.47 23.32 -22.43
N GLN A 20 -9.92 24.43 -21.90
CA GLN A 20 -9.30 24.57 -20.57
C GLN A 20 -9.85 23.55 -19.55
N VAL A 21 -9.03 22.55 -19.23
CA VAL A 21 -9.44 21.49 -18.30
C VAL A 21 -9.48 22.09 -16.89
N GLU A 22 -10.67 22.47 -16.44
CA GLU A 22 -10.94 22.67 -15.02
C GLU A 22 -10.87 21.31 -14.34
N THR A 23 -9.70 20.98 -13.81
CA THR A 23 -9.56 19.80 -12.97
C THR A 23 -10.02 20.15 -11.56
N LEU A 24 -10.72 19.23 -10.89
CA LEU A 24 -11.07 19.34 -9.47
C LEU A 24 -9.83 19.65 -8.59
N PHE A 25 -8.65 19.30 -9.10
CA PHE A 25 -7.34 19.50 -8.49
C PHE A 25 -6.44 20.49 -9.26
N ASN A 26 -6.98 21.61 -9.77
CA ASN A 26 -6.23 22.60 -10.57
C ASN A 26 -4.98 23.19 -9.85
N ARG A 27 -4.82 22.95 -8.55
CA ARG A 27 -3.68 23.37 -7.73
C ARG A 27 -2.82 22.23 -7.18
N ALA A 28 -3.18 20.97 -7.44
CA ALA A 28 -2.43 19.84 -6.90
C ALA A 28 -1.04 19.77 -7.51
N ARG A 29 0.00 19.81 -6.67
CA ARG A 29 1.40 19.79 -7.15
C ARG A 29 2.10 18.56 -6.63
N VAL A 30 2.82 17.88 -7.51
CA VAL A 30 3.81 16.88 -7.10
C VAL A 30 4.92 17.62 -6.35
N VAL A 31 5.02 17.40 -5.05
CA VAL A 31 5.99 18.06 -4.17
C VAL A 31 7.18 17.17 -3.84
N GLY A 32 7.07 15.87 -4.10
CA GLY A 32 8.07 14.90 -3.71
C GLY A 32 7.79 13.48 -4.14
N ALA A 33 8.69 12.59 -3.74
CA ALA A 33 8.57 11.15 -3.88
C ALA A 33 9.30 10.46 -2.74
N PHE A 34 8.83 9.28 -2.36
CA PHE A 34 9.49 8.44 -1.36
C PHE A 34 9.48 6.98 -1.78
N GLY A 35 10.37 6.20 -1.19
CA GLY A 35 10.33 4.75 -1.20
C GLY A 35 11.01 4.17 0.03
N GLY A 36 10.74 2.91 0.32
CA GLY A 36 11.48 2.20 1.35
C GLY A 36 10.79 0.95 1.88
N PRO A 37 11.48 0.24 2.78
CA PRO A 37 10.96 -0.98 3.37
C PRO A 37 9.97 -0.69 4.49
N PHE A 38 9.14 -1.68 4.78
CA PHE A 38 8.33 -1.72 5.98
C PHE A 38 8.23 -3.15 6.53
N VAL A 39 7.96 -3.24 7.82
CA VAL A 39 7.71 -4.49 8.54
C VAL A 39 6.30 -4.43 9.08
N GLU A 40 5.49 -5.43 8.74
CA GLU A 40 4.12 -5.61 9.18
C GLU A 40 4.06 -6.74 10.21
N PHE A 41 3.42 -6.49 11.34
CA PHE A 41 3.06 -7.47 12.34
C PHE A 41 1.55 -7.66 12.25
N SER A 42 1.10 -8.89 12.07
CA SER A 42 -0.33 -9.20 11.91
C SER A 42 -0.72 -10.42 12.73
N GLN A 43 -2.00 -10.50 13.07
CA GLN A 43 -2.55 -11.66 13.75
C GLN A 43 -2.99 -12.72 12.74
N PHE A 44 -2.62 -13.98 12.97
CA PHE A 44 -3.04 -15.14 12.19
C PHE A 44 -3.46 -16.26 13.14
N LYS A 45 -4.73 -16.67 13.11
CA LYS A 45 -5.30 -17.74 13.97
C LYS A 45 -4.96 -17.66 15.48
N GLY A 46 -4.74 -16.46 16.01
CA GLY A 46 -4.38 -16.23 17.42
C GLY A 46 -2.89 -16.01 17.67
N ASP A 47 -2.03 -16.36 16.72
CA ASP A 47 -0.58 -16.13 16.77
C ASP A 47 -0.19 -14.84 16.05
N TYR A 48 0.99 -14.30 16.39
CA TYR A 48 1.56 -13.13 15.73
C TYR A 48 2.54 -13.58 14.65
N ILE A 49 2.30 -13.12 13.43
CA ILE A 49 3.20 -13.31 12.30
C ILE A 49 3.80 -11.97 11.89
N SER A 50 5.06 -11.99 11.47
CA SER A 50 5.72 -10.84 10.85
C SER A 50 5.83 -11.05 9.35
N SER A 51 5.76 -9.96 8.61
CA SER A 51 5.93 -9.92 7.17
C SER A 51 6.72 -8.68 6.80
N THR A 52 7.49 -8.76 5.72
CA THR A 52 8.28 -7.64 5.25
C THR A 52 7.83 -7.24 3.86
N GLY A 53 7.94 -5.95 3.59
CA GLY A 53 7.52 -5.39 2.32
C GLY A 53 8.29 -4.14 2.00
N GLY A 54 7.98 -3.60 0.84
CA GLY A 54 8.51 -2.34 0.38
C GLY A 54 7.48 -1.62 -0.47
N GLY A 55 7.64 -0.31 -0.58
CA GLY A 55 6.77 0.48 -1.43
C GLY A 55 7.32 1.87 -1.62
N GLY A 56 6.63 2.65 -2.44
CA GLY A 56 6.99 4.02 -2.72
C GLY A 56 5.91 4.72 -3.50
N GLY A 57 5.93 6.04 -3.48
CA GLY A 57 4.90 6.86 -4.09
C GLY A 57 5.33 8.27 -4.37
N LEU A 58 4.53 8.94 -5.20
CA LEU A 58 4.61 10.36 -5.46
C LEU A 58 3.78 11.11 -4.42
N ILE A 59 4.33 12.19 -3.89
CA ILE A 59 3.68 13.05 -2.91
C ILE A 59 3.06 14.21 -3.68
N ILE A 60 1.75 14.37 -3.56
CA ILE A 60 0.93 15.38 -4.19
C ILE A 60 0.30 16.21 -3.08
N ASP A 61 0.92 17.35 -2.77
CA ASP A 61 0.64 18.15 -1.58
C ASP A 61 0.60 17.29 -0.30
N ASP A 62 -0.58 17.11 0.29
CA ASP A 62 -0.78 16.34 1.53
C ASP A 62 -1.17 14.88 1.27
N PHE A 63 -1.33 14.50 0.01
CA PHE A 63 -1.62 13.12 -0.40
C PHE A 63 -0.38 12.43 -0.94
N PHE A 64 -0.40 11.10 -0.96
CA PHE A 64 0.51 10.33 -1.78
C PHE A 64 -0.22 9.21 -2.52
N ILE A 65 0.30 8.89 -3.70
CA ILE A 65 -0.12 7.76 -4.53
C ILE A 65 1.11 6.98 -4.98
N GLY A 66 1.05 5.68 -4.82
CA GLY A 66 2.20 4.83 -5.04
C GLY A 66 1.85 3.36 -5.21
N GLY A 67 2.89 2.55 -5.18
CA GLY A 67 2.81 1.10 -5.20
C GLY A 67 3.46 0.48 -3.97
N TYR A 68 3.05 -0.73 -3.64
CA TYR A 68 3.67 -1.54 -2.60
C TYR A 68 3.71 -3.02 -3.00
N GLY A 69 4.60 -3.76 -2.35
CA GLY A 69 4.66 -5.21 -2.39
C GLY A 69 5.03 -5.76 -1.01
N VAL A 70 4.41 -6.87 -0.64
CA VAL A 70 4.68 -7.65 0.57
C VAL A 70 5.03 -9.06 0.14
N GLY A 71 6.08 -9.60 0.75
CA GLY A 71 6.37 -11.02 0.71
C GLY A 71 6.63 -11.50 2.14
N SER A 72 5.89 -12.49 2.60
CA SER A 72 6.19 -13.08 3.91
C SER A 72 7.52 -13.82 3.85
N VAL A 73 8.37 -13.57 4.85
CA VAL A 73 9.61 -14.32 5.08
C VAL A 73 9.32 -15.29 6.21
N ASN A 74 9.11 -16.56 5.86
CA ASN A 74 8.83 -17.67 6.79
C ASN A 74 7.71 -17.37 7.78
N ILE A 75 6.49 -17.71 7.40
CA ILE A 75 5.49 -18.12 8.40
C ILE A 75 6.13 -19.35 9.06
N ASN A 76 6.60 -19.17 10.30
CA ASN A 76 7.31 -20.16 11.09
C ASN A 76 6.77 -21.57 10.82
N ASP A 77 7.68 -22.54 10.70
CA ASP A 77 7.37 -23.96 10.83
C ASP A 77 6.41 -24.15 12.00
N ILE A 78 5.11 -24.25 11.72
CA ILE A 78 4.15 -24.63 12.75
C ILE A 78 4.45 -26.11 12.95
N VAL A 79 5.39 -26.41 13.86
CA VAL A 79 5.76 -27.77 14.26
C VAL A 79 4.55 -28.35 14.97
N THR A 80 3.61 -28.86 14.17
CA THR A 80 2.42 -29.54 14.64
C THR A 80 2.75 -31.02 14.66
N ALA A 81 3.63 -31.43 15.58
CA ALA A 81 4.00 -32.81 15.95
C ALA A 81 4.42 -33.82 14.84
N GLU A 82 4.02 -33.70 13.57
CA GLU A 82 4.33 -34.65 12.49
C GLU A 82 4.44 -34.03 11.08
N ASN A 83 4.09 -32.75 10.83
CA ASN A 83 4.15 -32.16 9.47
C ASN A 83 4.78 -30.75 9.44
N HIS A 84 5.61 -30.47 8.42
CA HIS A 84 6.14 -29.14 8.11
C HIS A 84 5.17 -28.39 7.20
N ILE A 85 4.40 -27.45 7.76
CA ILE A 85 3.50 -26.58 6.97
C ILE A 85 4.22 -25.26 6.74
N ARG A 86 4.66 -25.02 5.49
CA ARG A 86 5.16 -23.70 5.08
C ARG A 86 4.07 -22.95 4.35
N MET A 87 3.77 -21.76 4.86
CA MET A 87 2.80 -20.87 4.28
C MET A 87 3.49 -19.61 3.76
N ASP A 88 3.27 -19.28 2.50
CA ASP A 88 3.79 -18.07 1.87
C ASP A 88 2.61 -17.21 1.41
N ILE A 89 2.52 -15.97 1.91
CA ILE A 89 1.58 -14.97 1.39
C ILE A 89 2.37 -13.84 0.74
N GLY A 90 1.99 -13.51 -0.50
CA GLY A 90 2.58 -12.43 -1.26
C GLY A 90 1.49 -11.61 -1.92
N HIS A 91 1.51 -10.30 -1.74
CA HIS A 91 0.56 -9.40 -2.39
C HIS A 91 1.16 -8.03 -2.65
N GLY A 92 0.68 -7.36 -3.69
CA GLY A 92 1.12 -6.01 -4.04
C GLY A 92 0.07 -5.26 -4.83
N GLY A 93 0.22 -3.95 -4.92
CA GLY A 93 -0.72 -3.09 -5.61
C GLY A 93 -0.55 -1.64 -5.24
N PHE A 94 -1.66 -0.92 -5.10
CA PHE A 94 -1.67 0.51 -4.84
C PHE A 94 -1.49 0.84 -3.37
N TRP A 95 -0.78 1.94 -3.12
CA TRP A 95 -0.63 2.53 -1.81
C TRP A 95 -1.01 4.00 -1.85
N LEU A 96 -2.10 4.34 -1.18
CA LEU A 96 -2.64 5.68 -1.12
C LEU A 96 -2.52 6.20 0.31
N GLY A 97 -2.33 7.49 0.49
CA GLY A 97 -2.42 8.06 1.83
C GLY A 97 -2.53 9.56 1.87
N TYR A 98 -2.76 10.05 3.08
CA TYR A 98 -2.98 11.44 3.43
C TYR A 98 -2.22 11.76 4.71
N THR A 99 -1.48 12.86 4.71
CA THR A 99 -0.65 13.33 5.80
C THR A 99 -1.16 14.66 6.32
N TYR A 100 -1.56 14.71 7.58
CA TYR A 100 -2.00 15.95 8.23
C TYR A 100 -0.83 16.63 8.94
N ASN A 101 -0.53 17.88 8.59
CA ASN A 101 0.56 18.68 9.18
C ASN A 101 1.99 18.09 9.01
N SER A 102 2.32 17.61 7.80
CA SER A 102 3.64 17.07 7.43
C SER A 102 4.89 17.86 7.88
N PRO A 103 4.88 19.22 7.96
CA PRO A 103 6.08 19.96 8.37
C PRO A 103 6.50 19.80 9.84
N LYS A 104 5.62 19.31 10.72
CA LYS A 104 5.93 19.12 12.14
C LYS A 104 6.82 17.89 12.35
N LEU A 105 7.66 17.92 13.40
CA LEU A 105 8.56 16.81 13.75
C LEU A 105 7.80 15.47 13.86
N ILE A 106 6.66 15.51 14.55
CA ILE A 106 5.72 14.40 14.65
C ILE A 106 4.39 14.88 14.06
N HIS A 107 3.80 14.05 13.21
CA HIS A 107 2.52 14.35 12.59
C HIS A 107 1.74 13.08 12.27
N LEU A 108 0.43 13.25 12.01
CA LEU A 108 -0.48 12.14 11.77
C LEU A 108 -0.60 11.86 10.28
N PHE A 109 -0.77 10.60 9.93
CA PHE A 109 -1.12 10.20 8.58
C PHE A 109 -2.07 9.01 8.59
N ALA A 110 -2.86 8.90 7.53
CA ALA A 110 -3.68 7.74 7.24
C ALA A 110 -3.31 7.21 5.86
N SER A 111 -3.40 5.90 5.67
CA SER A 111 -3.07 5.28 4.41
C SER A 111 -3.95 4.06 4.15
N THR A 112 -4.00 3.61 2.90
CA THR A 112 -4.72 2.41 2.49
C THR A 112 -3.92 1.71 1.41
N LYS A 113 -3.70 0.41 1.62
CA LYS A 113 -3.09 -0.48 0.65
C LYS A 113 -4.18 -1.30 -0.04
N LEU A 114 -4.17 -1.34 -1.36
CA LEU A 114 -5.09 -2.13 -2.19
C LEU A 114 -4.25 -3.06 -3.05
N GLY A 115 -4.30 -4.36 -2.79
CA GLY A 115 -3.38 -5.32 -3.39
C GLY A 115 -4.05 -6.56 -3.93
N TRP A 116 -3.45 -7.11 -4.97
CA TRP A 116 -3.72 -8.45 -5.48
C TRP A 116 -2.52 -9.33 -5.18
N GLY A 117 -2.77 -10.60 -4.93
CA GLY A 117 -1.70 -11.49 -4.52
C GLY A 117 -2.08 -12.96 -4.61
N GLY A 118 -1.19 -13.77 -4.07
CA GLY A 118 -1.36 -15.21 -3.95
C GLY A 118 -1.01 -15.68 -2.55
N ILE A 119 -1.67 -16.77 -2.15
CA ILE A 119 -1.25 -17.58 -1.01
C ILE A 119 -0.80 -18.92 -1.56
N ASP A 120 0.44 -19.30 -1.28
CA ASP A 120 0.98 -20.63 -1.57
C ASP A 120 1.06 -21.43 -0.25
N LEU A 121 0.37 -22.58 -0.20
CA LEU A 121 0.52 -23.55 0.88
C LEU A 121 1.35 -24.74 0.38
N ARG A 122 2.46 -25.04 1.07
CA ARG A 122 3.25 -26.25 0.84
C ARG A 122 3.19 -27.15 2.08
N ILE A 123 2.76 -28.39 1.87
CA ILE A 123 2.79 -29.46 2.88
C ILE A 123 3.78 -30.50 2.35
N ASP A 124 4.97 -30.58 2.94
CA ASP A 124 6.10 -31.35 2.39
C ASP A 124 5.85 -32.87 2.35
N ASP A 125 5.01 -33.40 3.24
CA ASP A 125 4.78 -34.86 3.33
C ASP A 125 3.80 -35.43 2.28
N GLU A 126 2.97 -34.60 1.64
CA GLU A 126 1.96 -35.04 0.64
C GLU A 126 2.21 -34.52 -0.79
N GLY A 127 3.23 -33.67 -1.00
CA GLY A 127 3.44 -33.00 -2.30
C GLY A 127 2.28 -32.08 -2.72
N TYR A 128 1.42 -31.71 -1.77
CA TYR A 128 0.24 -30.90 -2.02
C TYR A 128 0.64 -29.44 -2.15
N ARG A 129 0.42 -28.88 -3.35
CA ARG A 129 0.57 -27.47 -3.65
C ARG A 129 -0.78 -26.90 -4.02
N SER A 130 -1.28 -25.96 -3.23
CA SER A 130 -2.49 -25.19 -3.54
C SER A 130 -2.16 -23.72 -3.53
N SER A 131 -2.58 -23.01 -4.57
CA SER A 131 -2.48 -21.56 -4.66
C SER A 131 -3.86 -20.93 -4.82
N ASP A 132 -4.10 -19.86 -4.06
CA ASP A 132 -5.32 -19.06 -4.18
C ASP A 132 -4.95 -17.62 -4.49
N ASN A 133 -5.69 -17.01 -5.42
CA ASN A 133 -5.58 -15.59 -5.70
C ASN A 133 -6.37 -14.82 -4.65
N ILE A 134 -5.73 -13.81 -4.06
CA ILE A 134 -6.34 -12.98 -3.02
C ILE A 134 -6.41 -11.52 -3.45
N PHE A 135 -7.38 -10.82 -2.87
CA PHE A 135 -7.46 -9.37 -2.88
C PHE A 135 -7.41 -8.86 -1.44
N VAL A 136 -6.58 -7.85 -1.21
CA VAL A 136 -6.22 -7.33 0.10
C VAL A 136 -6.52 -5.84 0.16
N VAL A 137 -7.24 -5.43 1.20
CA VAL A 137 -7.52 -4.03 1.53
C VAL A 137 -7.03 -3.78 2.95
N SER A 138 -6.04 -2.90 3.12
CA SER A 138 -5.46 -2.59 4.43
C SER A 138 -5.49 -1.09 4.70
N PRO A 139 -6.59 -0.54 5.26
CA PRO A 139 -6.58 0.78 5.87
C PRO A 139 -5.71 0.81 7.13
N GLU A 140 -4.96 1.90 7.30
CA GLU A 140 -4.08 2.12 8.44
C GLU A 140 -4.05 3.61 8.82
N VAL A 141 -3.81 3.87 10.10
CA VAL A 141 -3.60 5.22 10.65
C VAL A 141 -2.37 5.19 11.55
N GLY A 142 -1.62 6.28 11.59
CA GLY A 142 -0.41 6.31 12.38
C GLY A 142 0.24 7.67 12.55
N VAL A 143 1.42 7.61 13.14
CA VAL A 143 2.30 8.74 13.40
C VAL A 143 3.55 8.61 12.55
N GLU A 144 4.00 9.72 11.98
CA GLU A 144 5.25 9.81 11.25
C GLU A 144 6.19 10.78 11.97
N LEU A 145 7.45 10.35 12.13
CA LEU A 145 8.54 11.09 12.74
C LEU A 145 9.54 11.50 11.64
N ASN A 146 9.77 12.79 11.53
CA ASN A 146 10.78 13.36 10.64
C ASN A 146 12.17 13.21 11.26
N ILE A 147 12.89 12.13 10.93
CA ILE A 147 14.26 11.88 11.45
C ILE A 147 15.28 12.76 10.72
N PHE A 148 15.26 12.72 9.39
CA PHE A 148 16.05 13.59 8.53
C PHE A 148 15.20 14.17 7.40
N ARG A 149 15.72 15.20 6.72
CA ARG A 149 15.05 15.79 5.54
C ARG A 149 14.75 14.79 4.42
N TRP A 150 15.49 13.68 4.41
CA TRP A 150 15.40 12.62 3.43
C TRP A 150 14.92 11.29 4.02
N PHE A 151 14.62 11.24 5.32
CA PHE A 151 14.23 10.01 6.03
C PHE A 151 13.15 10.27 7.07
N LYS A 152 12.05 9.53 6.95
CA LYS A 152 10.95 9.54 7.91
C LYS A 152 10.67 8.12 8.40
N LEU A 153 10.29 8.02 9.67
CA LEU A 153 9.90 6.77 10.31
C LEU A 153 8.41 6.83 10.65
N GLY A 154 7.63 5.90 10.12
CA GLY A 154 6.19 5.80 10.37
C GLY A 154 5.85 4.59 11.22
N GLY A 155 5.00 4.76 12.24
CA GLY A 155 4.37 3.69 12.99
C GLY A 155 2.86 3.75 12.81
N THR A 156 2.23 2.65 12.39
CA THR A 156 0.79 2.60 12.10
C THR A 156 0.13 1.40 12.76
N VAL A 157 -1.16 1.54 13.00
CA VAL A 157 -2.08 0.46 13.31
C VAL A 157 -3.20 0.44 12.27
N GLY A 158 -3.66 -0.74 11.90
CA GLY A 158 -4.64 -0.91 10.84
C GLY A 158 -5.36 -2.23 10.90
N TYR A 159 -6.16 -2.49 9.88
CA TYR A 159 -6.86 -3.74 9.70
C TYR A 159 -6.66 -4.22 8.27
N ARG A 160 -6.16 -5.44 8.08
CA ARG A 160 -6.05 -6.09 6.79
C ARG A 160 -7.30 -6.93 6.55
N ALA A 161 -8.06 -6.61 5.52
CA ALA A 161 -9.15 -7.44 5.03
C ALA A 161 -8.68 -8.22 3.79
N VAL A 162 -8.81 -9.54 3.85
CA VAL A 162 -8.44 -10.46 2.76
C VAL A 162 -9.68 -11.13 2.21
N THR A 163 -9.78 -11.21 0.89
CA THR A 163 -10.86 -11.87 0.16
C THR A 163 -10.27 -12.74 -0.94
N GLY A 164 -11.04 -13.74 -1.42
CA GLY A 164 -10.62 -14.61 -2.52
C GLY A 164 -10.07 -15.98 -2.11
N VAL A 165 -10.01 -16.28 -0.81
CA VAL A 165 -9.61 -17.61 -0.31
C VAL A 165 -10.78 -18.57 -0.47
N ASN A 166 -10.67 -19.49 -1.43
CA ASN A 166 -11.76 -20.38 -1.83
C ASN A 166 -11.35 -21.86 -1.95
N ASN A 167 -10.08 -22.17 -2.26
CA ASN A 167 -9.60 -23.53 -2.51
C ASN A 167 -8.62 -24.05 -1.45
N LEU A 168 -8.24 -23.23 -0.47
CA LEU A 168 -7.43 -23.67 0.66
C LEU A 168 -8.27 -24.46 1.68
N LYS A 169 -7.98 -25.77 1.82
CA LYS A 169 -8.66 -26.69 2.73
C LYS A 169 -8.60 -26.16 4.19
N ASN A 170 -9.75 -26.01 4.83
CA ASN A 170 -9.92 -25.53 6.21
C ASN A 170 -9.35 -24.11 6.49
N GLN A 171 -9.24 -23.27 5.46
CA GLN A 171 -8.83 -21.88 5.60
C GLN A 171 -9.91 -20.97 5.02
N THR A 172 -10.16 -19.85 5.68
CA THR A 172 -11.18 -18.86 5.31
C THR A 172 -10.55 -17.48 5.17
N ASN A 173 -11.25 -16.56 4.50
CA ASN A 173 -10.88 -15.15 4.42
C ASN A 173 -10.61 -14.52 5.81
N ALA A 174 -11.35 -14.96 6.83
CA ALA A 174 -11.22 -14.47 8.20
C ALA A 174 -9.87 -14.87 8.84
N ASP A 175 -9.28 -15.99 8.43
CA ASP A 175 -7.99 -16.44 8.97
C ASP A 175 -6.84 -15.51 8.57
N PHE A 176 -6.95 -14.87 7.40
CA PHE A 176 -5.95 -13.92 6.87
C PHE A 176 -6.28 -12.46 7.17
N SER A 177 -7.49 -12.20 7.64
CA SER A 177 -7.96 -10.86 7.97
C SER A 177 -7.72 -10.57 9.45
N GLY A 178 -7.21 -9.39 9.78
CA GLY A 178 -6.87 -9.10 11.17
C GLY A 178 -6.26 -7.73 11.40
N LEU A 179 -6.05 -7.43 12.68
CA LEU A 179 -5.33 -6.23 13.09
C LEU A 179 -3.87 -6.33 12.66
N THR A 180 -3.35 -5.19 12.22
CA THR A 180 -1.95 -5.06 11.80
C THR A 180 -1.29 -3.88 12.47
N GLY A 181 -0.01 -4.03 12.79
CA GLY A 181 0.89 -2.96 13.18
C GLY A 181 2.03 -2.88 12.17
N THR A 182 2.33 -1.70 11.62
CA THR A 182 3.38 -1.56 10.60
C THR A 182 4.39 -0.48 10.97
N LEU A 183 5.67 -0.83 10.89
CA LEU A 183 6.80 0.10 10.94
C LEU A 183 7.31 0.36 9.52
N THR A 184 7.30 1.62 9.09
CA THR A 184 7.66 2.04 7.74
C THR A 184 8.87 2.96 7.75
N PHE A 185 9.85 2.66 6.91
CA PHE A 185 11.04 3.47 6.71
C PHE A 185 10.91 4.16 5.35
N ARG A 186 10.64 5.47 5.35
CA ARG A 186 10.45 6.25 4.11
C ARG A 186 11.69 7.06 3.80
N PHE A 187 12.30 6.81 2.65
CA PHE A 187 13.43 7.55 2.12
C PHE A 187 13.01 8.34 0.88
N GLY A 188 13.36 9.62 0.80
CA GLY A 188 13.02 10.41 -0.39
C GLY A 188 13.08 11.92 -0.20
N GLY A 189 12.58 12.64 -1.20
CA GLY A 189 12.43 14.08 -1.14
C GLY A 189 10.99 14.44 -0.82
N PHE A 190 10.73 14.97 0.38
CA PHE A 190 9.35 15.19 0.87
C PHE A 190 8.79 16.59 0.59
N GLY A 191 9.60 17.54 0.10
CA GLY A 191 9.15 18.90 -0.19
C GLY A 191 8.81 19.77 1.03
N ASP A 192 9.01 19.27 2.25
CA ASP A 192 8.57 19.92 3.50
C ASP A 192 9.15 21.32 3.74
N TRP A 193 10.38 21.59 3.27
CA TRP A 193 11.00 22.92 3.36
C TRP A 193 10.20 24.02 2.64
N LYS A 194 9.63 23.72 1.47
CA LYS A 194 8.81 24.69 0.72
C LYS A 194 7.45 24.93 1.39
N ARG A 195 6.95 23.95 2.16
CA ARG A 195 5.67 24.03 2.89
C ARG A 195 5.80 24.78 4.22
N SER A 196 6.88 24.56 4.98
CA SER A 196 7.12 25.26 6.24
C SER A 196 7.16 26.78 6.08
N ARG A 197 7.75 27.30 4.99
CA ARG A 197 7.79 28.75 4.70
C ARG A 197 6.44 29.37 4.33
N ARG A 198 5.45 28.57 3.88
CA ARG A 198 4.12 29.08 3.53
C ARG A 198 3.22 29.21 4.74
N HIS A 199 3.30 28.29 5.70
CA HIS A 199 2.52 28.38 6.94
C HIS A 199 2.91 29.61 7.76
N HIS A 200 4.19 29.96 7.81
CA HIS A 200 4.64 31.14 8.55
C HIS A 200 4.03 32.45 8.03
N ASN A 201 3.77 32.55 6.72
CA ASN A 201 3.19 33.76 6.12
C ASN A 201 1.65 33.87 6.30
N TYR A 202 0.97 32.83 6.79
CA TYR A 202 -0.48 32.86 7.05
C TYR A 202 -0.83 33.15 8.51
N ASP A 203 0.14 32.99 9.43
CA ASP A 203 -0.04 33.28 10.86
C ASP A 203 0.27 34.75 11.22
N GLU A 204 0.66 35.57 10.23
CA GLU A 204 1.01 37.01 10.39
C GLU A 204 -0.07 38.00 9.87
N ASP A 205 -1.22 37.50 9.38
CA ASP A 205 -2.38 38.30 8.91
C ASP A 205 -3.63 38.02 9.77
#